data_AF-A0A537H9K0-F1
#
_entry.id   AF-A0A537H9K0-F1
#
_cell.length_a   1.000
_cell.length_b   1.000
_cell.length_c   1.000
_cell.angle_alpha   90.00
_cell.angle_beta   90.00
_cell.angle_gamma   90.00
#
_symmetry.space_group_name_H-M   'P 1'
#
loop_
_entity.id
_entity.type
_entity.pdbx_description
1 polymer ?
#
loop_
_entity_poly.entity_id
_entity_poly.type
_entity_poly.pdbx_seq_one_letter_code
_entity_poly.pdbx_strand_id
1 'polypeptide(L)'
;MAENSSAEKKFLEEKVDKALEEAWSKVNIAVESTAKRLEQSTMTLWLAAEAAEYSSALFSLAYGLEDLDPEVKPLKGRDSVRLVRESIEALRRARELRPTSVTEAYSSLRTAAGYLKAAYLDQSKKTAKKPS
;
A
#
# COMPACT_ATOMS: atom_id res chain seq x y z
N MET A 1 12.36 22.93 -25.64
CA MET A 1 12.53 22.08 -24.44
C MET A 1 11.26 21.26 -24.20
N ALA A 2 10.98 20.24 -25.02
CA ALA A 2 9.78 19.41 -24.89
C ALA A 2 10.07 17.89 -24.87
N GLU A 3 11.27 17.47 -25.30
CA GLU A 3 11.63 16.05 -25.35
C GLU A 3 11.96 15.45 -23.97
N ASN A 4 12.53 16.24 -23.04
CA ASN A 4 12.85 15.76 -21.69
C ASN A 4 11.62 15.35 -20.86
N SER A 5 10.50 16.07 -21.01
CA SER A 5 9.24 15.79 -20.28
C SER A 5 8.66 14.42 -20.62
N SER A 6 8.77 13.98 -21.88
CA SER A 6 8.23 12.68 -22.32
C SER A 6 9.10 11.51 -21.86
N ALA A 7 10.43 11.65 -21.88
CA ALA A 7 11.34 10.59 -21.44
C ALA A 7 11.31 10.42 -19.91
N GLU A 8 11.30 11.54 -19.18
CA GLU A 8 11.20 11.56 -17.73
C GLU A 8 9.87 10.96 -17.25
N LYS A 9 8.74 11.33 -17.88
CA LYS A 9 7.44 10.73 -17.57
C LYS A 9 7.42 9.23 -17.78
N LYS A 10 7.91 8.73 -18.92
CA LYS A 10 8.00 7.28 -19.19
C LYS A 10 8.85 6.55 -18.16
N PHE A 11 9.98 7.15 -17.77
CA PHE A 11 10.86 6.59 -16.76
C PHE A 11 10.19 6.52 -15.38
N LEU A 12 9.43 7.55 -15.00
CA LEU A 12 8.64 7.56 -13.76
C LEU A 12 7.52 6.53 -13.80
N GLU A 13 6.81 6.39 -14.93
CA GLU A 13 5.77 5.38 -15.11
C GLU A 13 6.32 3.95 -15.00
N GLU A 14 7.51 3.67 -15.53
CA GLU A 14 8.20 2.37 -15.37
C GLU A 14 8.58 2.11 -13.90
N LYS A 15 9.00 3.15 -13.16
CA LYS A 15 9.25 3.03 -11.72
C LYS A 15 7.97 2.74 -10.95
N VAL A 16 6.86 3.36 -11.33
CA VAL A 16 5.54 3.08 -10.76
C VAL A 16 5.15 1.62 -11.00
N ASP A 17 5.39 1.09 -12.19
CA ASP A 17 5.12 -0.33 -12.49
C ASP A 17 5.89 -1.26 -11.56
N LYS A 18 7.21 -1.04 -11.44
CA LYS A 18 8.08 -1.86 -10.57
C LYS A 18 7.66 -1.77 -9.11
N ALA A 19 7.35 -0.56 -8.63
CA ALA A 19 6.92 -0.35 -7.26
C ALA A 19 5.56 -1.02 -6.98
N LEU A 20 4.60 -0.93 -7.91
CA LEU A 20 3.30 -1.59 -7.78
C LEU A 20 3.42 -3.12 -7.77
N GLU A 21 4.28 -3.71 -8.60
CA GLU A 21 4.54 -5.16 -8.55
C GLU A 21 5.20 -5.57 -7.23
N GLU A 22 6.14 -4.76 -6.73
CA GLU A 22 6.80 -4.99 -5.46
C GLU A 22 5.81 -4.88 -4.27
N ALA A 23 4.94 -3.87 -4.27
CA ALA A 23 3.86 -3.73 -3.30
C ALA A 23 2.88 -4.91 -3.39
N TRP A 24 2.50 -5.32 -4.60
CA TRP A 24 1.63 -6.47 -4.82
C TRP A 24 2.22 -7.75 -4.23
N SER A 25 3.49 -8.04 -4.50
CA SER A 25 4.19 -9.19 -3.95
C SER A 25 4.21 -9.17 -2.42
N LYS A 26 4.61 -8.05 -1.81
CA LYS A 26 4.70 -7.94 -0.35
C LYS A 26 3.35 -8.01 0.36
N VAL A 27 2.30 -7.43 -0.24
CA VAL A 27 0.93 -7.53 0.30
C VAL A 27 0.45 -8.98 0.28
N ASN A 28 0.70 -9.73 -0.80
CA ASN A 28 0.37 -11.17 -0.84
C ASN A 28 1.12 -11.96 0.25
N ILE A 29 2.41 -11.68 0.47
CA ILE A 29 3.17 -12.28 1.58
C ILE A 29 2.54 -11.93 2.94
N ALA A 30 2.10 -10.68 3.13
CA ALA A 30 1.43 -10.25 4.35
C ALA A 30 0.07 -10.92 4.56
N VAL A 31 -0.71 -11.17 3.50
CA VAL A 31 -1.96 -11.94 3.52
C VAL A 31 -1.68 -13.37 4.03
N GLU A 32 -0.64 -14.02 3.51
CA GLU A 32 -0.29 -15.38 3.90
C GLU A 32 0.26 -15.47 5.34
N SER A 33 1.05 -14.48 5.75
CA SER A 33 1.69 -14.46 7.08
C SER A 33 0.68 -14.21 8.20
N THR A 34 -0.27 -13.28 7.99
CA THR A 34 -1.34 -12.97 8.96
C THR A 34 -2.28 -14.13 9.18
N ALA A 35 -2.40 -15.07 8.22
CA ALA A 35 -3.17 -16.29 8.38
C ALA A 35 -2.47 -17.37 9.24
N LYS A 36 -1.15 -17.29 9.46
CA LYS A 36 -0.34 -18.40 10.00
C LYS A 36 0.35 -18.09 11.33
N ARG A 37 1.01 -16.93 11.51
CA ARG A 37 1.84 -16.64 12.71
C ARG A 37 1.91 -15.13 13.05
N LEU A 38 1.65 -14.80 14.32
CA LEU A 38 1.58 -13.41 14.82
C LEU A 38 2.91 -12.63 14.70
N GLU A 39 4.06 -13.20 15.06
CA GLU A 39 5.34 -12.43 15.06
C GLU A 39 5.89 -12.20 13.65
N GLN A 40 5.82 -13.22 12.79
CA GLN A 40 6.19 -13.08 11.37
C GLN A 40 5.23 -12.12 10.62
N SER A 41 3.99 -11.97 11.11
CA SER A 41 3.06 -11.01 10.54
C SER A 41 3.47 -9.55 10.74
N THR A 42 4.12 -9.16 11.84
CA THR A 42 4.47 -7.74 12.08
C THR A 42 5.46 -7.20 11.05
N MET A 43 6.56 -7.90 10.80
CA MET A 43 7.58 -7.46 9.83
C MET A 43 7.03 -7.47 8.40
N THR A 44 6.26 -8.50 8.03
CA THR A 44 5.69 -8.59 6.68
C THR A 44 4.62 -7.51 6.45
N LEU A 45 3.83 -7.15 7.46
CA LEU A 45 2.91 -6.01 7.42
C LEU A 45 3.65 -4.68 7.25
N TRP A 46 4.74 -4.48 7.99
CA TRP A 46 5.57 -3.28 7.86
C TRP A 46 6.13 -3.13 6.45
N LEU A 47 6.75 -4.18 5.92
CA LEU A 47 7.33 -4.16 4.56
C LEU A 47 6.26 -3.94 3.48
N ALA A 48 5.07 -4.51 3.65
CA ALA A 48 3.95 -4.28 2.75
C ALA A 48 3.47 -2.83 2.80
N ALA A 49 3.34 -2.24 3.99
CA ALA A 49 2.98 -0.84 4.17
C ALA A 49 4.00 0.08 3.49
N GLU A 50 5.29 -0.12 3.75
CA GLU A 50 6.38 0.68 3.16
C GLU A 50 6.37 0.62 1.63
N ALA A 51 6.17 -0.56 1.04
CA ALA A 51 6.11 -0.68 -0.42
C ALA A 51 4.87 0.01 -1.02
N ALA A 52 3.73 -0.03 -0.35
CA ALA A 52 2.52 0.68 -0.78
C ALA A 52 2.68 2.20 -0.66
N GLU A 53 3.29 2.69 0.42
CA GLU A 53 3.64 4.11 0.63
C GLU A 53 4.63 4.59 -0.44
N TYR A 54 5.70 3.85 -0.68
CA TYR A 54 6.69 4.15 -1.72
C TYR A 54 6.07 4.18 -3.12
N SER A 55 5.23 3.19 -3.44
CA SER A 55 4.47 3.16 -4.70
C SER A 55 3.59 4.39 -4.84
N SER A 56 2.93 4.80 -3.76
CA SER A 56 2.10 6.01 -3.74
C SER A 56 2.90 7.27 -4.02
N ALA A 57 4.07 7.42 -3.39
CA ALA A 57 4.95 8.56 -3.61
C ALA A 57 5.40 8.65 -5.07
N LEU A 58 5.85 7.54 -5.66
CA LEU A 58 6.20 7.50 -7.08
C LEU A 58 5.00 7.80 -7.99
N PHE A 59 3.82 7.30 -7.64
CA PHE A 59 2.59 7.54 -8.41
C PHE A 59 2.23 9.03 -8.41
N SER A 60 2.25 9.68 -7.24
CA SER A 60 1.98 11.11 -7.13
C SER A 60 2.97 11.94 -7.95
N LEU A 61 4.27 11.58 -7.92
CA LEU A 61 5.31 12.24 -8.69
C LEU A 61 5.14 12.04 -10.19
N ALA A 62 4.85 10.81 -10.64
CA ALA A 62 4.70 10.48 -12.06
C ALA A 62 3.52 11.21 -12.73
N TYR A 63 2.48 11.49 -11.95
CA TYR A 63 1.23 12.06 -12.45
C TYR A 63 0.94 13.49 -11.94
N GLY A 64 1.86 14.10 -11.19
CA GLY A 64 1.70 15.46 -10.66
C GLY A 64 0.50 15.61 -9.72
N LEU A 65 0.24 14.60 -8.89
CA LEU A 65 -0.88 14.60 -7.95
C LEU A 65 -0.46 15.22 -6.62
N GLU A 66 -1.38 15.94 -5.98
CA GLU A 66 -1.21 16.34 -4.58
C GLU A 66 -1.14 15.11 -3.68
N ASP A 67 -0.31 15.17 -2.65
CA ASP A 67 -0.22 14.08 -1.67
C ASP A 67 -1.53 13.98 -0.91
N LEU A 68 -2.22 12.86 -1.08
CA LEU A 68 -3.45 12.57 -0.37
C LEU A 68 -3.10 11.78 0.88
N ASP A 69 -3.55 12.21 2.06
CA ASP A 69 -3.53 11.37 3.27
C ASP A 69 -4.96 10.91 3.58
N PRO A 70 -5.47 9.87 2.90
CA PRO A 70 -6.84 9.44 3.14
C PRO A 70 -6.97 8.94 4.58
N GLU A 71 -7.96 9.48 5.28
CA GLU A 71 -8.24 9.07 6.66
C GLU A 71 -8.72 7.62 6.70
N VAL A 72 -7.79 6.67 6.83
CA VAL A 72 -8.12 5.28 7.10
C VAL A 72 -8.45 5.17 8.58
N LYS A 73 -9.74 5.36 8.91
CA LYS A 73 -10.23 5.21 10.27
C LYS A 73 -9.95 3.77 10.73
N PRO A 74 -9.09 3.54 11.74
CA PRO A 74 -9.02 2.26 12.39
C PRO A 74 -10.32 2.11 13.18
N LEU A 75 -11.35 1.55 12.55
CA LEU A 75 -12.58 1.21 13.24
C LEU A 75 -12.21 0.25 14.36
N LYS A 76 -12.39 0.69 15.62
CA LYS A 76 -12.21 -0.13 16.82
C LYS A 76 -12.86 -1.49 16.58
N GLY A 77 -12.06 -2.55 16.54
CA GLY A 77 -12.55 -3.92 16.32
C GLY A 77 -12.37 -4.49 14.91
N ARG A 78 -11.76 -3.78 13.94
CA ARG A 78 -11.26 -4.45 12.72
C ARG A 78 -10.05 -5.31 13.07
N ASP A 79 -10.18 -6.61 12.81
CA ASP A 79 -9.07 -7.55 12.91
C ASP A 79 -8.00 -7.23 11.84
N SER A 80 -6.73 -7.42 12.18
CA SER A 80 -5.59 -7.15 11.28
C SER A 80 -5.73 -7.96 9.99
N VAL A 81 -6.28 -9.17 10.06
CA VAL A 81 -6.60 -10.01 8.89
C VAL A 81 -7.57 -9.31 7.93
N ARG A 82 -8.61 -8.64 8.45
CA ARG A 82 -9.58 -7.93 7.62
C ARG A 82 -8.95 -6.73 6.92
N LEU A 83 -8.14 -5.95 7.64
CA LEU A 83 -7.43 -4.80 7.08
C LEU A 83 -6.49 -5.21 5.94
N VAL A 84 -5.77 -6.32 6.11
CA VAL A 84 -4.89 -6.84 5.06
C VAL A 84 -5.68 -7.29 3.83
N ARG A 85 -6.83 -7.96 4.02
CA ARG A 85 -7.72 -8.30 2.90
C ARG A 85 -8.26 -7.05 2.19
N GLU A 86 -8.67 -6.04 2.93
CA GLU A 86 -9.15 -4.78 2.34
C GLU A 86 -8.02 -4.03 1.61
N SER A 87 -6.76 -4.16 2.06
CA SER A 87 -5.60 -3.58 1.38
C SER A 87 -5.32 -4.22 0.01
N ILE A 88 -5.40 -5.56 -0.12
CA ILE A 88 -5.15 -6.22 -1.41
C ILE A 88 -6.26 -5.89 -2.42
N GLU A 89 -7.50 -5.75 -1.94
CA GLU A 89 -8.63 -5.30 -2.76
C GLU A 89 -8.45 -3.86 -3.25
N ALA A 90 -8.04 -2.95 -2.36
CA ALA A 90 -7.74 -1.58 -2.72
C ALA A 90 -6.56 -1.48 -3.71
N LEU A 91 -5.51 -2.30 -3.53
CA LEU A 91 -4.37 -2.36 -4.45
C LEU A 91 -4.76 -2.92 -5.83
N ARG A 92 -5.63 -3.94 -5.86
CA ARG A 92 -6.19 -4.46 -7.11
C ARG A 92 -6.97 -3.36 -7.84
N ARG A 93 -7.85 -2.67 -7.13
CA ARG A 93 -8.63 -1.55 -7.67
C ARG A 93 -7.74 -0.42 -8.20
N ALA A 94 -6.62 -0.12 -7.52
CA ALA A 94 -5.65 0.86 -8.01
C ALA A 94 -5.07 0.48 -9.38
N ARG A 95 -4.75 -0.81 -9.60
CA ARG A 95 -4.23 -1.30 -10.88
C ARG A 95 -5.29 -1.27 -11.98
N GLU A 96 -6.53 -1.66 -11.66
CA GLU A 96 -7.66 -1.66 -12.59
C GLU A 96 -8.07 -0.25 -13.03
N LEU A 97 -8.03 0.72 -12.11
CA LEU A 97 -8.43 2.10 -12.38
C LEU A 97 -7.33 2.92 -13.06
N ARG A 98 -6.06 2.55 -12.96
CA ARG A 98 -4.96 3.38 -13.50
C ARG A 98 -5.15 3.76 -14.98
N PRO A 99 -5.60 2.87 -15.89
CA PRO A 99 -5.81 3.24 -17.29
C PRO A 99 -6.99 4.20 -17.52
N THR A 100 -7.93 4.28 -16.58
CA THR A 100 -9.21 5.00 -16.76
C THR A 100 -9.32 6.26 -15.89
N SER A 101 -8.75 6.23 -14.69
CA SER A 101 -8.74 7.34 -13.72
C SER A 101 -7.51 7.26 -12.81
N VAL A 102 -6.50 8.08 -13.14
CA VAL A 102 -5.25 8.20 -12.37
C VAL A 102 -5.52 8.65 -10.93
N THR A 103 -6.43 9.61 -10.73
CA THR A 103 -6.78 10.13 -9.39
C THR A 103 -7.46 9.08 -8.51
N GLU A 104 -8.39 8.30 -9.06
CA GLU A 104 -9.05 7.23 -8.29
C GLU A 104 -8.10 6.04 -8.05
N ALA A 105 -7.22 5.75 -9.00
CA ALA A 105 -6.17 4.75 -8.83
C ALA A 105 -5.23 5.13 -7.68
N TYR A 106 -4.78 6.38 -7.66
CA TYR A 106 -3.95 6.92 -6.57
C TYR A 106 -4.68 6.89 -5.23
N SER A 107 -5.95 7.31 -5.18
CA SER A 107 -6.76 7.25 -3.97
C SER A 107 -6.92 5.83 -3.43
N SER A 108 -7.11 4.85 -4.33
CA SER A 108 -7.19 3.43 -3.98
C SER A 108 -5.84 2.90 -3.45
N LEU A 109 -4.73 3.31 -4.05
CA LEU A 109 -3.39 2.94 -3.61
C LEU A 109 -3.06 3.51 -2.22
N ARG A 110 -3.38 4.79 -1.97
CA ARG A 110 -3.24 5.41 -0.65
C ARG A 110 -4.11 4.73 0.40
N THR A 111 -5.33 4.34 0.02
CA THR A 111 -6.21 3.55 0.90
C THR A 111 -5.59 2.21 1.27
N ALA A 112 -4.98 1.51 0.31
CA ALA A 112 -4.27 0.25 0.58
C ALA A 112 -3.12 0.44 1.58
N ALA A 113 -2.30 1.49 1.40
CA ALA A 113 -1.21 1.83 2.32
C ALA A 113 -1.72 2.10 3.75
N GLY A 114 -2.79 2.90 3.87
CA GLY A 114 -3.38 3.19 5.18
C GLY A 114 -3.95 1.95 5.89
N TYR A 115 -4.55 1.00 5.16
CA TYR A 115 -4.99 -0.27 5.75
C TYR A 115 -3.82 -1.11 6.26
N LEU A 116 -2.73 -1.21 5.51
CA LEU A 116 -1.52 -1.94 5.92
C LEU A 116 -0.87 -1.31 7.14
N LYS A 117 -0.79 0.03 7.17
CA LYS A 117 -0.28 0.78 8.33
C LYS A 117 -1.13 0.55 9.57
N ALA A 118 -2.46 0.59 9.44
CA ALA A 118 -3.38 0.28 10.53
C ALA A 118 -3.21 -1.16 11.04
N ALA A 119 -3.08 -2.12 10.13
CA ALA A 119 -2.86 -3.53 10.47
C ALA A 119 -1.53 -3.73 11.20
N TYR A 120 -0.45 -3.10 10.71
CA TYR A 120 0.87 -3.11 11.35
C TYR A 120 0.82 -2.54 12.77
N LEU A 121 0.17 -1.39 12.97
CA LEU A 121 0.08 -0.74 14.28
C LEU A 121 -0.74 -1.57 15.28
N ASP A 122 -1.84 -2.18 14.83
CA ASP A 122 -2.63 -3.10 15.66
C ASP A 122 -1.82 -4.34 16.06
N GLN A 123 -1.16 -4.97 15.09
CA GLN A 123 -0.32 -6.14 15.32
C GLN A 123 0.87 -5.84 16.25
N SER A 124 1.53 -4.70 16.07
CA SER A 124 2.64 -4.25 16.92
C SER A 124 2.20 -4.01 18.37
N LYS A 125 1.00 -3.47 18.58
CA LYS A 125 0.42 -3.33 19.94
C LYS A 125 0.12 -4.68 20.57
N LYS A 126 -0.37 -5.65 19.79
CA LYS A 126 -0.64 -7.02 20.28
C LYS A 126 0.65 -7.74 20.68
N THR A 127 1.73 -7.61 19.90
CA THR A 127 3.03 -8.21 20.24
C THR A 127 3.67 -7.54 21.46
N ALA A 128 3.56 -6.22 21.59
CA ALA A 128 4.10 -5.49 22.74
C ALA A 128 3.36 -5.77 24.07
N LYS A 129 2.09 -6.19 24.01
CA LYS A 129 1.26 -6.49 25.20
C LYS A 129 1.37 -7.93 25.73
N LYS A 130 2.07 -8.85 25.05
CA LYS A 130 2.32 -10.19 25.59
C LYS A 130 3.37 -10.09 26.70
N PRO A 131 3.04 -10.34 27.99
CA PRO A 131 4.06 -10.53 29.02
C PRO A 131 4.79 -11.85 28.75
N SER A 132 6.11 -11.85 28.98
CA SER A 132 6.89 -13.08 29.13
C SER A 132 6.46 -13.85 30.37
#